data_AF-A0A6G2DXJ3-F1
#
_entry.id   AF-A0A6G2DXJ3-F1
#
_cell.length_a   1.000
_cell.length_b   1.000
_cell.length_c   1.000
_cell.angle_alpha   90.00
_cell.angle_beta   90.00
_cell.angle_gamma   90.00
#
_symmetry.space_group_name_H-M   'P 1'
#
loop_
_entity.id
_entity.type
_entity.pdbx_description
1 polymer ?
#
loop_
_entity_poly.entity_id
_entity_poly.type
_entity_poly.pdbx_seq_one_letter_code
_entity_poly.pdbx_strand_id
1 'polypeptide(L)'
;LQFQFPNKQRYKIVGNIPYHLSTQIIKKVVFESRASDIYLIVEEGFYKRTLDIHRTLGLLLHTQVSIQQLLKLPAECFHPKPKVNSVLIKLTRHTTDV
;
A
#
# COMPACT_ATOMS: atom_id res chain seq x y z
N LEU A 1 0.69 -12.40 9.46
CA LEU A 1 1.58 -12.59 8.28
C LEU A 1 3.01 -12.88 8.76
N GLN A 2 3.59 -14.03 8.44
CA GLN A 2 4.86 -14.51 9.03
C GLN A 2 6.14 -14.19 8.23
N PHE A 3 6.02 -13.56 7.06
CA PHE A 3 7.18 -13.23 6.22
C PHE A 3 8.13 -12.23 6.90
N GLN A 4 9.44 -12.48 6.82
CA GLN A 4 10.49 -11.60 7.33
C GLN A 4 11.16 -10.88 6.16
N PHE A 5 11.24 -9.55 6.22
CA PHE A 5 11.83 -8.77 5.14
C PHE A 5 13.36 -8.61 5.30
N PRO A 6 14.11 -8.47 4.19
CA PRO A 6 15.52 -8.13 4.24
C PRO A 6 15.76 -6.76 4.89
N ASN A 7 16.83 -6.63 5.69
CA ASN A 7 17.16 -5.39 6.41
C ASN A 7 18.35 -4.60 5.84
N LYS A 8 19.22 -5.25 5.05
CA LYS A 8 20.51 -4.68 4.58
C LYS A 8 20.58 -4.41 3.08
N GLN A 9 19.47 -4.60 2.37
CA GLN A 9 19.40 -4.42 0.92
C GLN A 9 18.31 -3.43 0.56
N ARG A 10 18.53 -2.62 -0.49
CA ARG A 10 17.45 -1.83 -1.10
C ARG A 10 16.62 -2.74 -2.00
N TYR A 11 15.31 -2.73 -1.79
CA TYR A 11 14.36 -3.47 -2.60
C TYR A 11 13.05 -2.69 -2.72
N LYS A 12 12.23 -3.16 -3.64
CA LYS A 12 10.87 -2.68 -3.85
C LYS A 12 9.90 -3.80 -3.55
N ILE A 13 8.70 -3.45 -3.11
CA ILE A 13 7.60 -4.41 -2.94
C ILE A 13 6.56 -4.09 -4.00
N VAL A 14 6.08 -5.12 -4.71
CA VAL A 14 5.00 -4.99 -5.70
C VAL A 14 3.98 -6.08 -5.42
N GLY A 15 2.69 -5.75 -5.39
CA GLY A 15 1.67 -6.77 -5.15
C GLY A 15 0.25 -6.32 -5.49
N ASN A 16 -0.51 -7.23 -6.10
CA ASN A 16 -1.97 -7.15 -6.14
C ASN A 16 -2.52 -7.87 -4.91
N ILE A 17 -3.11 -7.14 -3.96
CA ILE A 17 -3.43 -7.68 -2.63
C ILE A 17 -4.94 -7.89 -2.44
N PRO A 18 -5.35 -8.96 -1.75
CA PRO A 18 -6.76 -9.23 -1.49
C PRO A 18 -7.34 -8.19 -0.52
N TYR A 19 -8.54 -7.69 -0.82
CA TYR A 19 -9.12 -6.53 -0.14
C TYR A 19 -9.28 -6.71 1.38
N HIS A 20 -9.65 -7.91 1.83
CA HIS A 20 -9.85 -8.21 3.25
C HIS A 20 -8.55 -8.17 4.07
N LEU A 21 -7.37 -8.32 3.42
CA LEU A 21 -6.07 -8.24 4.08
C LEU A 21 -5.35 -6.90 3.86
N SER A 22 -5.93 -5.97 3.10
CA SER A 22 -5.27 -4.70 2.72
C SER A 22 -4.66 -3.95 3.90
N THR A 23 -5.42 -3.82 5.00
CA THR A 23 -4.94 -3.15 6.22
C THR A 23 -3.75 -3.86 6.87
N GLN A 24 -3.77 -5.20 6.94
CA GLN A 24 -2.69 -5.95 7.56
C GLN A 24 -1.43 -5.92 6.69
N ILE A 25 -1.59 -6.08 5.38
CA ILE A 25 -0.47 -6.08 4.44
C ILE A 25 0.17 -4.69 4.37
N ILE A 26 -0.61 -3.61 4.23
CA ILE A 26 -0.05 -2.26 4.16
C ILE A 26 0.70 -1.89 5.45
N LYS A 27 0.19 -2.29 6.62
CA LYS A 27 0.89 -2.06 7.89
C LYS A 27 2.21 -2.82 7.90
N LYS A 28 2.18 -4.11 7.56
CA LYS A 28 3.39 -4.94 7.55
C LYS A 28 4.44 -4.42 6.57
N VAL A 29 4.07 -4.11 5.33
CA VAL A 29 5.04 -3.62 4.33
C VAL A 29 5.57 -2.22 4.65
N VAL A 30 4.79 -1.36 5.31
CA VAL A 30 5.25 -0.01 5.67
C VAL A 30 6.09 0.00 6.95
N PHE A 31 5.68 -0.74 7.99
CA PHE A 31 6.32 -0.68 9.31
C PHE A 31 7.36 -1.78 9.56
N GLU A 32 7.26 -2.94 8.91
CA GLU A 32 8.19 -4.07 9.14
C GLU A 32 9.18 -4.28 7.98
N SER A 33 9.08 -3.51 6.89
CA SER A 33 10.01 -3.56 5.77
C SER A 33 10.82 -2.27 5.63
N ARG A 34 11.93 -2.34 4.90
CA ARG A 34 12.78 -1.20 4.49
C ARG A 34 12.70 -0.92 2.99
N ALA A 35 11.63 -1.37 2.34
CA ALA A 35 11.42 -1.09 0.92
C ALA A 35 11.40 0.42 0.65
N SER A 36 12.10 0.85 -0.42
CA SER A 36 12.13 2.26 -0.84
C SER A 36 10.80 2.68 -1.47
N ASP A 37 10.29 1.82 -2.35
CA ASP A 37 9.05 2.00 -3.07
C ASP A 37 8.20 0.75 -2.91
N ILE A 38 6.91 0.96 -2.64
CA ILE A 38 5.93 -0.09 -2.51
C ILE A 38 4.78 0.20 -3.48
N TYR A 39 4.48 -0.74 -4.37
CA TYR A 39 3.44 -0.64 -5.38
C TYR A 39 2.34 -1.65 -5.05
N LEU A 40 1.14 -1.16 -4.73
CA LEU A 40 0.03 -2.03 -4.37
C LEU A 40 -1.18 -1.74 -5.24
N ILE A 41 -1.83 -2.79 -5.73
CA ILE A 41 -3.19 -2.69 -6.25
C ILE A 41 -4.14 -2.94 -5.09
N VAL A 42 -4.98 -1.95 -4.78
CA VAL A 42 -5.94 -1.97 -3.67
C VAL A 42 -7.31 -1.49 -4.14
N GLU A 43 -8.35 -1.81 -3.37
CA GLU A 43 -9.68 -1.26 -3.57
C GLU A 43 -9.68 0.28 -3.53
N GLU A 44 -10.42 0.95 -4.43
CA GLU A 44 -10.50 2.42 -4.47
C GLU A 44 -10.98 3.04 -3.15
N GLY A 45 -11.98 2.42 -2.50
CA GLY A 45 -12.46 2.86 -1.18
C GLY A 45 -11.41 2.73 -0.08
N PHE A 46 -10.55 1.71 -0.17
CA PHE A 46 -9.43 1.55 0.75
C PHE A 46 -8.37 2.64 0.54
N TYR A 47 -8.00 2.93 -0.71
CA TYR A 47 -7.07 4.02 -1.01
C TYR A 47 -7.54 5.36 -0.45
N LYS A 48 -8.81 5.73 -0.65
CA LYS A 48 -9.37 6.98 -0.07
C LYS A 48 -9.21 7.03 1.46
N ARG A 49 -9.41 5.90 2.14
CA ARG A 49 -9.21 5.79 3.60
C ARG A 49 -7.73 5.90 4.02
N THR A 50 -6.78 5.60 3.14
CA THR A 50 -5.34 5.76 3.45
C THR A 50 -4.88 7.21 3.36
N LEU A 51 -5.61 8.07 2.62
CA LEU A 51 -5.32 9.51 2.52
C LEU A 51 -5.93 10.33 3.66
N ASP A 52 -6.96 9.80 4.32
CA ASP A 52 -7.67 10.48 5.39
C ASP A 52 -6.86 10.45 6.70
N ILE A 53 -6.20 11.57 7.01
CA ILE A 53 -5.39 11.74 8.22
C ILE A 53 -6.22 11.80 9.51
N HIS A 54 -7.54 11.97 9.42
CA HIS A 54 -8.42 11.87 10.59
C HIS A 54 -8.65 10.41 11.01
N ARG A 55 -8.25 9.44 10.18
CA ARG A 55 -8.29 8.01 10.50
C ARG A 55 -6.91 7.55 10.94
N THR A 56 -6.86 6.73 11.99
CA THR A 56 -5.61 6.21 12.56
C THR A 56 -4.70 5.56 11.51
N LEU A 57 -5.26 4.81 10.56
CA LEU A 57 -4.46 4.21 9.49
C LEU A 57 -3.81 5.26 8.60
N GLY A 58 -4.59 6.25 8.12
CA GLY A 58 -4.07 7.30 7.25
C GLY A 58 -2.97 8.10 7.96
N LEU A 59 -3.25 8.55 9.18
CA LEU A 59 -2.25 9.25 10.00
C LEU A 59 -0.94 8.46 10.15
N LEU A 60 -1.03 7.19 10.55
CA LEU A 60 0.15 6.34 10.76
C LEU A 60 0.96 6.14 9.47
N LEU A 61 0.29 5.87 8.35
CA LEU A 61 0.97 5.66 7.06
C LEU A 61 1.71 6.93 6.62
N HIS A 62 1.07 8.09 6.73
CA HIS A 62 1.65 9.38 6.36
C HIS A 62 2.89 9.77 7.20
N THR A 63 3.13 9.14 8.36
CA THR A 63 4.40 9.35 9.10
C THR A 63 5.61 8.68 8.45
N GLN A 64 5.40 7.61 7.68
CA GLN A 64 6.48 6.76 7.13
C GLN A 64 6.67 6.92 5.62
N VAL A 65 5.58 7.18 4.91
CA VAL A 65 5.54 7.12 3.45
C VAL A 65 4.64 8.21 2.86
N SER A 66 5.02 8.67 1.67
CA SER A 66 4.16 9.48 0.80
C SER A 66 3.35 8.55 -0.11
N ILE A 67 2.04 8.77 -0.24
CA ILE A 67 1.12 7.90 -0.99
C ILE A 67 0.63 8.63 -2.25
N GLN A 68 0.79 8.00 -3.42
CA GLN A 68 0.35 8.53 -4.71
C GLN A 68 -0.49 7.49 -5.47
N GLN A 69 -1.60 7.90 -6.07
CA GLN A 69 -2.31 7.08 -7.06
C GLN A 69 -1.62 7.18 -8.41
N LEU A 70 -1.31 6.04 -9.02
CA LEU A 70 -0.71 5.98 -10.36
C LEU A 70 -1.73 5.67 -11.45
N LEU A 71 -2.65 4.74 -11.18
CA LEU A 71 -3.60 4.26 -12.18
C LEU A 71 -4.91 3.83 -11.53
N LYS A 72 -6.04 4.11 -12.18
CA LYS A 72 -7.33 3.49 -11.85
C LYS A 72 -7.50 2.22 -12.68
N LEU A 73 -7.93 1.15 -12.03
CA LEU A 73 -8.15 -0.16 -12.63
C LEU A 73 -9.64 -0.50 -12.55
N PRO A 74 -10.37 -0.50 -13.68
CA PRO A 74 -11.76 -0.92 -13.71
C PRO A 74 -11.93 -2.36 -13.23
N ALA A 75 -13.07 -2.67 -12.60
CA ALA A 75 -13.38 -4.01 -12.11
C ALA A 75 -13.35 -5.08 -13.22
N GLU A 76 -13.60 -4.69 -14.47
CA GLU A 76 -13.56 -5.52 -15.67
C GLU A 76 -12.19 -6.16 -15.92
N CYS A 77 -11.11 -5.59 -15.37
CA CYS A 77 -9.76 -6.13 -15.50
C CYS A 77 -9.48 -7.35 -14.59
N PHE A 78 -10.43 -7.75 -13.75
CA PHE A 78 -10.23 -8.79 -12.74
C PHE A 78 -11.21 -9.96 -12.91
N HIS A 79 -10.77 -11.16 -12.51
CA HIS A 79 -11.61 -12.35 -12.43
C HIS A 79 -11.36 -13.10 -11.10
N PRO A 80 -12.41 -13.41 -10.30
CA PRO A 80 -13.80 -13.01 -10.50
C PRO A 80 -13.99 -11.48 -10.42
N LYS A 81 -14.96 -10.94 -11.17
CA LYS A 81 -15.20 -9.49 -11.24
C LYS A 81 -15.58 -8.94 -9.86
N PRO A 82 -14.79 -8.03 -9.25
CA PRO A 82 -15.15 -7.40 -7.99
C PRO A 82 -16.31 -6.42 -8.19
N LYS A 83 -17.01 -6.08 -7.10
CA LYS A 83 -18.11 -5.10 -7.12
C LYS A 83 -17.64 -3.64 -7.24
N VAL A 84 -16.35 -3.40 -7.08
CA VAL A 84 -15.73 -2.09 -6.93
C VAL A 84 -14.42 -2.04 -7.70
N ASN A 85 -14.04 -0.85 -8.14
CA ASN A 85 -12.79 -0.62 -8.84
C ASN A 85 -11.58 -0.70 -7.92
N SER A 86 -10.42 -0.94 -8.51
CA SER A 86 -9.13 -0.90 -7.83
C SER A 86 -8.32 0.30 -8.28
N VAL A 87 -7.25 0.59 -7.54
CA VAL A 87 -6.25 1.59 -7.89
C VAL A 87 -4.87 1.02 -7.65
N LEU A 88 -3.95 1.31 -8.57
CA LEU A 88 -2.53 1.12 -8.33
C LEU A 88 -2.01 2.34 -7.57
N ILE A 89 -1.48 2.10 -6.38
CA ILE A 89 -0.87 3.12 -5.53
C ILE A 89 0.63 2.87 -5.40
N LYS A 90 1.38 3.96 -5.29
CA LYS A 90 2.79 3.97 -4.92
C LYS A 90 2.94 4.58 -3.53
N LEU A 91 3.62 3.87 -2.65
CA LEU A 91 4.08 4.39 -1.37
C LEU A 91 5.60 4.57 -1.44
N THR A 92 6.06 5.80 -1.26
CA THR A 92 7.49 6.15 -1.28
C THR A 92 7.92 6.44 0.14
N ARG A 93 8.91 5.71 0.65
CA ARG A 93 9.43 5.93 2.00
C ARG A 93 10.08 7.30 2.12
N HIS A 94 9.78 8.00 3.20
CA HIS A 94 10.47 9.25 3.51
C HIS A 94 11.95 8.93 3.74
N THR A 95 12.83 9.60 3.02
CA THR A 95 14.25 9.61 3.36
C THR A 95 14.38 10.38 4.66
N THR A 96 14.65 9.67 5.75
CA THR A 96 15.17 10.33 6.94
C THR A 96 16.60 10.70 6.57
N ASP A 97 16.81 11.98 6.22
CA ASP A 97 18.15 12.55 6.22
C ASP A 97 18.61 12.55 7.68
N VAL A 98 19.35 11.51 8.05
CA VAL A 98 20.21 11.47 9.24
C VAL A 98 21.62 11.21 8.76
#